data_AF-A0A954HKN8-F1
#
_entry.id   AF-A0A954HKN8-F1
#
_cell.length_a   1.000
_cell.length_b   1.000
_cell.length_c   1.000
_cell.angle_alpha   90.00
_cell.angle_beta   90.00
_cell.angle_gamma   90.00
#
_symmetry.space_group_name_H-M   'P 1'
#
loop_
_entity.id
_entity.type
_entity.pdbx_description
1 polymer ?
#
loop_
_entity_poly.entity_id
_entity_poly.type
_entity_poly.pdbx_seq_one_letter_code
_entity_poly.pdbx_strand_id
1 'polypeptide(L)'
;MQISSITGVIERRILANYRVDPDRMAAVLPEPFRPQLVNGYAIGGICLIRLARVRPKFFPLPWGMRSENAAHRIAVEWEFDGQLQRGVYVPRRDTSSWLSTWAGGRIFPGVNHLARFDVQEAGDAYAVGMTSDDGLVSMR
;
A
#
# COMPACT_ATOMS: atom_id res chain seq x y z
N MET A 1 -4.19 24.43 6.49
CA MET A 1 -4.72 24.39 5.11
C MET A 1 -4.75 22.93 4.68
N GLN A 2 -5.94 22.31 4.56
CA GLN A 2 -6.04 20.95 4.00
C GLN A 2 -5.93 21.05 2.48
N ILE A 3 -5.06 20.24 1.88
CA ILE A 3 -4.97 20.14 0.43
C ILE A 3 -6.20 19.36 -0.04
N SER A 4 -7.15 20.04 -0.66
CA SER A 4 -8.45 19.46 -1.06
C SER A 4 -8.34 18.44 -2.19
N SER A 5 -7.28 18.53 -3.01
CA SER A 5 -7.04 17.56 -4.08
C SER A 5 -5.59 17.55 -4.56
N ILE A 6 -5.11 16.35 -4.86
CA ILE A 6 -3.81 16.08 -5.46
C ILE A 6 -3.98 15.55 -6.88
N THR A 7 -2.95 15.70 -7.71
CA THR A 7 -2.83 15.09 -9.04
C THR A 7 -1.45 14.48 -9.20
N GLY A 8 -1.31 13.47 -10.05
CA GLY A 8 -0.06 12.75 -10.29
C GLY A 8 -0.23 11.70 -11.39
N VAL A 9 0.87 11.03 -11.71
CA VAL A 9 0.94 9.96 -12.70
C VAL A 9 1.30 8.66 -11.97
N ILE A 10 0.59 7.58 -12.28
CA ILE A 10 1.00 6.23 -11.91
C ILE A 10 1.96 5.76 -13.01
N GLU A 11 3.26 5.83 -12.76
CA GLU A 11 4.27 5.37 -13.73
C GLU A 11 4.32 3.85 -13.81
N ARG A 12 4.15 3.19 -12.66
CA ARG A 12 4.12 1.73 -12.56
C ARG A 12 3.25 1.30 -11.41
N ARG A 13 2.50 0.21 -11.60
CA ARG A 13 1.75 -0.46 -10.54
C ARG A 13 1.87 -1.98 -10.71
N ILE A 14 2.43 -2.64 -9.70
CA ILE A 14 2.52 -4.09 -9.61
C ILE A 14 1.61 -4.53 -8.46
N LEU A 15 0.75 -5.52 -8.72
CA LEU A 15 -0.02 -6.19 -7.69
C LEU A 15 0.40 -7.65 -7.66
N ALA A 16 0.99 -8.07 -6.54
CA ALA A 16 1.28 -9.47 -6.28
C ALA A 16 0.29 -9.97 -5.23
N ASN A 17 -0.43 -11.04 -5.55
CA ASN A 17 -1.29 -11.75 -4.60
C ASN A 17 -0.68 -13.12 -4.32
N TYR A 18 -0.77 -13.57 -3.08
CA TYR A 18 -0.21 -14.84 -2.64
C TYR A 18 -1.13 -15.52 -1.64
N ARG A 19 -1.03 -16.84 -1.58
CA ARG A 19 -1.79 -17.67 -0.64
C ARG A 19 -1.11 -17.61 0.72
N VAL A 20 -1.93 -17.53 1.76
CA VAL A 20 -1.50 -17.60 3.14
C VAL A 20 -2.37 -18.63 3.85
N ASP A 21 -1.79 -19.29 4.84
CA ASP A 21 -2.53 -20.15 5.75
C ASP A 21 -3.69 -19.36 6.41
N PRO A 22 -4.94 -19.86 6.35
CA PRO A 22 -6.10 -19.16 6.92
C PRO A 22 -5.96 -18.82 8.40
N ASP A 23 -5.46 -19.75 9.20
CA ASP A 23 -5.39 -19.60 10.66
C ASP A 23 -4.30 -18.58 11.03
N ARG A 24 -3.17 -18.61 10.32
CA ARG A 24 -2.12 -17.58 10.48
C ARG A 24 -2.60 -16.20 10.07
N MET A 25 -3.40 -16.09 9.02
CA MET A 25 -3.97 -14.80 8.60
C MET A 25 -4.99 -14.29 9.61
N ALA A 26 -5.88 -15.16 10.11
CA ALA A 26 -6.88 -14.78 11.11
C ALA A 26 -6.23 -14.23 12.40
N ALA A 27 -5.12 -14.82 12.83
CA ALA A 27 -4.40 -14.41 14.04
C ALA A 27 -3.82 -12.98 14.01
N VAL A 28 -3.69 -12.36 12.83
CA VAL A 28 -3.14 -11.00 12.68
C VAL A 28 -4.18 -9.96 12.25
N LEU A 29 -5.40 -10.39 11.93
CA LEU A 29 -6.47 -9.50 11.56
C LEU A 29 -7.14 -8.92 12.81
N PRO A 30 -7.35 -7.59 12.90
CA PRO A 30 -8.12 -7.03 13.99
C PRO A 30 -9.60 -7.36 13.81
N GLU A 31 -10.32 -7.48 14.92
CA GLU A 31 -11.79 -7.52 14.87
C GLU A 31 -12.32 -6.26 14.14
N PRO A 32 -13.41 -6.39 13.36
CA PRO A 32 -14.25 -7.57 13.17
C PRO A 32 -13.83 -8.45 11.97
N PHE A 33 -12.62 -8.29 11.43
CA PHE A 33 -12.24 -8.89 10.17
C PHE A 33 -11.89 -10.37 10.29
N ARG A 34 -12.41 -11.18 9.36
CA ARG A 34 -12.03 -12.56 9.10
C ARG A 34 -11.35 -12.65 7.73
N PRO A 35 -10.42 -13.58 7.50
CA PRO A 35 -9.83 -13.74 6.18
C PRO A 35 -10.88 -14.22 5.17
N GLN A 36 -10.99 -13.53 4.03
CA GLN A 36 -11.80 -14.01 2.92
C GLN A 36 -11.07 -15.19 2.24
N LEU A 37 -11.67 -16.37 2.25
CA LEU A 37 -11.06 -17.56 1.68
C LEU A 37 -11.36 -17.70 0.19
N VAL A 38 -10.34 -18.07 -0.58
CA VAL A 38 -10.43 -18.43 -1.99
C VAL A 38 -9.78 -19.79 -2.17
N ASN A 39 -10.57 -20.79 -2.57
CA ASN A 39 -10.13 -22.19 -2.71
C ASN A 39 -9.43 -22.72 -1.45
N GLY A 40 -9.95 -22.37 -0.27
CA GLY A 40 -9.40 -22.80 1.03
C GLY A 40 -8.19 -22.01 1.55
N TYR A 41 -7.72 -21.00 0.83
CA TYR A 41 -6.60 -20.16 1.26
C TYR A 41 -7.04 -18.74 1.58
N ALA A 42 -6.42 -18.14 2.59
CA ALA A 42 -6.46 -16.69 2.75
C ALA A 42 -5.61 -16.03 1.67
N ILE A 43 -6.02 -14.85 1.21
CA ILE A 43 -5.30 -14.10 0.18
C ILE A 43 -4.63 -12.88 0.82
N GLY A 44 -3.30 -12.93 0.88
CA GLY A 44 -2.45 -11.77 1.10
C GLY A 44 -2.05 -11.14 -0.23
N GLY A 45 -1.60 -9.91 -0.19
CA GLY A 45 -1.06 -9.24 -1.35
C GLY A 45 -0.26 -8.01 -1.00
N ILE A 46 0.50 -7.54 -1.97
CA ILE A 46 1.21 -6.28 -1.90
C ILE A 46 0.97 -5.49 -3.19
N CYS A 47 0.63 -4.22 -3.02
CA CYS A 47 0.54 -3.27 -4.12
C CYS A 47 1.78 -2.38 -4.09
N LEU A 48 2.60 -2.47 -5.13
CA LEU A 48 3.80 -1.67 -5.32
C LEU A 48 3.50 -0.63 -6.39
N ILE A 49 3.60 0.65 -6.06
CA ILE A 49 3.23 1.73 -6.95
C ILE A 49 4.30 2.82 -6.97
N ARG A 50 4.80 3.10 -8.17
CA ARG A 50 5.61 4.29 -8.46
C ARG A 50 4.67 5.41 -8.87
N LEU A 51 4.61 6.44 -8.03
CA LEU A 51 3.90 7.67 -8.33
C LEU A 51 4.92 8.72 -8.78
N ALA A 52 4.57 9.52 -9.78
CA ALA A 52 5.37 10.65 -10.23
C ALA A 52 4.52 11.89 -10.46
N ARG A 53 5.19 13.05 -10.52
CA ARG A 53 4.56 14.36 -10.72
C ARG A 53 3.43 14.64 -9.72
N VAL A 54 3.51 14.04 -8.54
CA VAL A 54 2.54 14.20 -7.45
C VAL A 54 2.61 15.63 -6.93
N ARG A 55 1.49 16.35 -7.00
CA ARG A 55 1.39 17.75 -6.57
C ARG A 55 -0.06 18.17 -6.29
N PRO A 56 -0.29 19.26 -5.53
CA PRO A 56 -1.62 19.85 -5.39
C PRO A 56 -2.17 20.30 -6.75
N LYS A 57 -3.48 20.14 -7.00
CA LYS A 57 -4.07 20.48 -8.30
C LYS A 57 -3.92 21.96 -8.70
N PHE A 58 -3.84 22.86 -7.75
CA PHE A 58 -3.68 24.30 -8.00
C PHE A 58 -2.23 24.70 -8.33
N PHE A 59 -1.27 23.78 -8.25
CA PHE A 59 0.13 24.09 -8.50
C PHE A 59 0.44 24.05 -10.01
N PRO A 60 0.86 25.17 -10.63
CA PRO A 60 0.86 25.34 -12.09
C PRO A 60 2.05 24.66 -12.79
N LEU A 61 3.09 24.25 -12.06
CA LEU A 61 4.28 23.65 -12.65
C LEU A 61 4.06 22.15 -12.95
N PRO A 62 4.61 21.62 -14.05
CA PRO A 62 4.48 20.20 -14.40
C PRO A 62 5.36 19.27 -13.54
N TRP A 63 6.22 19.84 -12.68
CA TRP A 63 7.07 19.11 -11.76
C TRP A 63 6.31 18.75 -10.47
N GLY A 64 6.61 17.58 -9.93
CA GLY A 64 6.04 17.11 -8.69
C GLY A 64 6.87 15.96 -8.12
N MET A 65 6.46 15.47 -6.96
CA MET A 65 7.20 14.44 -6.25
C MET A 65 7.11 13.10 -7.00
N ARG A 66 8.18 12.32 -6.85
CA ARG A 66 8.22 10.93 -7.25
C ARG A 66 8.47 10.06 -6.02
N SER A 67 7.74 8.97 -5.88
CA SER A 67 7.87 8.05 -4.76
C SER A 67 7.59 6.61 -5.17
N GLU A 68 8.32 5.69 -4.55
CA GLU A 68 7.92 4.28 -4.46
C GLU A 68 7.03 4.11 -3.24
N ASN A 69 6.00 3.29 -3.37
CA ASN A 69 5.08 3.03 -2.29
C ASN A 69 4.68 1.55 -2.30
N ALA A 70 4.53 0.98 -1.11
CA ALA A 70 4.04 -0.37 -0.90
C ALA A 70 2.82 -0.33 0.02
N ALA A 71 1.81 -1.13 -0.30
CA ALA A 71 0.67 -1.36 0.59
C ALA A 71 0.47 -2.86 0.74
N HIS A 72 0.59 -3.34 1.97
CA HIS A 72 0.22 -4.71 2.32
C HIS A 72 -1.29 -4.81 2.36
N ARG A 73 -1.84 -5.89 1.80
CA ARG A 73 -3.26 -6.05 1.55
C ARG A 73 -3.68 -7.44 1.98
N ILE A 74 -4.81 -7.53 2.65
CA ILE A 74 -5.41 -8.79 3.05
C ILE A 74 -6.87 -8.76 2.59
N ALA A 75 -7.30 -9.79 1.86
CA ALA A 75 -8.71 -9.96 1.53
C ALA A 75 -9.46 -10.38 2.80
N VAL A 76 -10.47 -9.60 3.18
CA VAL A 76 -11.22 -9.80 4.43
C VAL A 76 -12.71 -9.82 4.18
N GLU A 77 -13.42 -10.43 5.11
CA GLU A 77 -14.86 -10.37 5.23
C GLU A 77 -15.27 -10.10 6.68
N TRP A 78 -16.43 -9.49 6.87
CA TRP A 78 -16.99 -9.19 8.19
C TRP A 78 -18.51 -9.11 8.08
N GLU A 79 -19.21 -9.17 9.21
CA GLU A 79 -20.65 -8.94 9.24
C GLU A 79 -20.97 -7.50 9.63
N PHE A 80 -21.91 -6.90 8.93
CA PHE A 80 -22.46 -5.58 9.23
C PHE A 80 -23.97 -5.61 8.97
N ASP A 81 -24.78 -5.25 9.96
CA ASP A 81 -26.25 -5.33 9.92
C ASP A 81 -26.77 -6.71 9.43
N GLY A 82 -26.15 -7.79 9.89
CA GLY A 82 -26.51 -9.17 9.53
C GLY A 82 -26.16 -9.55 8.08
N GLN A 83 -25.42 -8.71 7.36
CA GLN A 83 -24.98 -8.96 5.98
C GLN A 83 -23.48 -9.20 5.94
N LEU A 84 -23.06 -10.23 5.19
CA LEU A 84 -21.64 -10.49 4.94
C LEU A 84 -21.08 -9.44 3.97
N GLN A 85 -20.09 -8.70 4.44
CA GLN A 85 -19.33 -7.72 3.67
C GLN A 85 -17.97 -8.29 3.29
N ARG A 86 -17.40 -7.80 2.19
CA ARG A 86 -16.06 -8.15 1.72
C ARG A 86 -15.26 -6.90 1.41
N GLY A 87 -13.97 -6.97 1.63
CA GLY A 87 -13.09 -5.82 1.43
C GLY A 87 -11.61 -6.17 1.49
N VAL A 88 -10.81 -5.12 1.53
CA VAL A 88 -9.36 -5.23 1.66
C VAL A 88 -8.92 -4.47 2.88
N TYR A 89 -8.38 -5.20 3.85
CA TYR A 89 -7.69 -4.60 4.97
C TYR A 89 -6.25 -4.25 4.57
N VAL A 90 -5.82 -3.03 4.89
CA VAL A 90 -4.46 -2.53 4.60
C VAL A 90 -3.77 -2.27 5.93
N PRO A 91 -3.10 -3.29 6.53
CA PRO A 91 -2.47 -3.14 7.83
C PRO A 91 -1.34 -2.11 7.81
N ARG A 92 -0.67 -1.95 6.66
CA ARG A 92 0.53 -1.13 6.55
C ARG A 92 0.70 -0.55 5.15
N ARG A 93 1.21 0.69 5.13
CA ARG A 93 1.69 1.37 3.94
C ARG A 93 3.10 1.91 4.19
N ASP A 94 3.97 1.75 3.21
CA ASP A 94 5.35 2.21 3.23
C ASP A 94 5.63 3.10 2.01
N THR A 95 6.49 4.09 2.15
CA THR A 95 6.85 5.04 1.08
C THR A 95 8.32 5.43 1.15
N SER A 96 8.92 5.66 -0.03
CA SER A 96 10.29 6.18 -0.14
C SER A 96 10.39 7.69 0.06
N SER A 97 9.26 8.40 0.18
CA SER A 97 9.22 9.85 0.25
C SER A 97 9.17 10.36 1.69
N TRP A 98 10.27 10.98 2.13
CA TRP A 98 10.35 11.68 3.41
C TRP A 98 9.32 12.82 3.54
N LEU A 99 8.94 13.47 2.43
CA LEU A 99 7.93 14.53 2.44
C LEU A 99 6.52 13.97 2.69
N SER A 100 6.28 12.72 2.28
CA SER A 100 5.02 12.02 2.54
C SER A 100 4.91 11.53 4.00
N THR A 101 6.04 11.35 4.70
CA THR A 101 6.08 10.95 6.12
C THR A 101 6.10 12.16 7.07
N TRP A 102 6.73 13.28 6.67
CA TRP A 102 6.74 14.52 7.47
C TRP A 102 5.43 15.33 7.38
N ALA A 103 4.69 15.20 6.27
CA ALA A 103 3.36 15.79 6.10
C ALA A 103 2.22 14.93 6.70
N GLY A 104 2.49 14.29 7.86
CA GLY A 104 1.62 13.35 8.58
C GLY A 104 0.13 13.65 8.47
N GLY A 105 -0.55 12.97 7.55
CA GLY A 105 -1.99 13.05 7.34
C GLY A 105 -2.54 14.36 6.77
N ARG A 106 -1.72 15.38 6.46
CA ARG A 106 -2.18 16.69 5.93
C ARG A 106 -2.26 16.76 4.40
N ILE A 107 -1.50 15.93 3.70
CA ILE A 107 -1.42 15.92 2.23
C ILE A 107 -1.84 14.55 1.64
N PHE A 108 -1.60 13.46 2.37
CA PHE A 108 -1.98 12.11 1.97
C PHE A 108 -2.85 11.46 3.04
N PRO A 109 -4.03 10.92 2.69
CA PRO A 109 -4.84 10.16 3.64
C PRO A 109 -4.12 8.85 4.00
N GLY A 110 -3.89 8.63 5.29
CA GLY A 110 -3.32 7.41 5.86
C GLY A 110 -1.94 7.60 6.51
N VAL A 111 -1.62 6.70 7.44
CA VAL A 111 -0.28 6.59 8.05
C VAL A 111 0.61 5.84 7.06
N ASN A 112 1.69 6.48 6.62
CA ASN A 112 2.72 5.87 5.79
C ASN A 112 4.01 5.81 6.60
N HIS A 113 4.69 4.67 6.56
CA HIS A 113 5.99 4.48 7.16
C HIS A 113 7.08 4.78 6.13
N LEU A 114 8.20 5.34 6.58
CA LEU A 114 9.35 5.53 5.70
C LEU A 114 9.99 4.17 5.41
N ALA A 115 10.36 3.93 4.15
CA ALA A 115 11.06 2.73 3.75
C ALA A 115 12.05 3.02 2.62
N ARG A 116 13.14 2.24 2.58
CA ARG A 116 14.08 2.24 1.46
C ARG A 116 13.58 1.25 0.41
N PHE A 117 13.62 1.66 -0.85
CA PHE A 117 13.31 0.82 -2.00
C PHE A 117 14.54 0.64 -2.88
N ASP A 118 14.75 -0.57 -3.37
CA ASP A 118 15.72 -0.92 -4.40
C ASP A 118 14.92 -1.44 -5.60
N VAL A 119 14.99 -0.75 -6.73
CA VAL A 119 14.15 -1.06 -7.89
C VAL A 119 15.02 -1.18 -9.13
N GLN A 120 14.98 -2.34 -9.76
CA GLN A 120 15.67 -2.63 -11.01
C GLN A 120 14.64 -3.00 -12.07
N GLU A 121 14.72 -2.31 -13.21
CA GLU A 121 13.77 -2.45 -14.32
C GLU A 121 14.58 -2.62 -15.61
N ALA A 122 14.40 -3.75 -16.29
CA ALA A 122 15.08 -4.07 -17.54
C ALA A 122 14.12 -4.77 -18.50
N GLY A 123 13.59 -4.04 -19.48
CA GLY A 123 12.54 -4.53 -20.36
C GLY A 123 11.30 -4.93 -19.57
N ASP A 124 10.93 -6.20 -19.65
CA ASP A 124 9.78 -6.77 -18.93
C ASP A 124 10.15 -7.36 -17.56
N ALA A 125 11.42 -7.29 -17.15
CA ALA A 125 11.88 -7.76 -15.86
C ALA A 125 11.82 -6.64 -14.81
N TYR A 126 11.17 -6.93 -13.68
CA TYR A 126 11.04 -6.03 -12.53
C TYR A 126 11.52 -6.72 -11.27
N ALA A 127 12.49 -6.13 -10.59
CA ALA A 127 12.88 -6.49 -9.23
C ALA A 127 12.62 -5.31 -8.31
N VAL A 128 11.90 -5.55 -7.20
CA VAL A 128 11.54 -4.51 -6.23
C VAL A 128 11.84 -5.03 -4.83
N GLY A 129 12.89 -4.52 -4.22
CA GLY A 129 13.20 -4.69 -2.81
C GLY A 129 12.65 -3.53 -1.98
N MET A 130 12.23 -3.83 -0.75
CA MET A 130 11.81 -2.85 0.24
C MET A 130 12.35 -3.22 1.62
N THR A 131 12.79 -2.23 2.37
CA THR A 131 13.10 -2.39 3.81
C THR A 131 12.53 -1.20 4.56
N SER A 132 11.64 -1.47 5.51
CA SER A 132 11.05 -0.41 6.34
C SER A 132 12.09 0.16 7.31
N ASP A 133 11.98 1.46 7.60
CA ASP A 133 12.89 2.16 8.50
C ASP A 133 12.77 1.65 9.96
N ASP A 134 11.57 1.20 10.36
CA ASP A 134 11.31 0.57 11.65
C ASP A 134 11.74 -0.91 11.73
N GLY A 135 12.27 -1.48 10.64
CA GLY A 135 12.75 -2.86 10.58
C GLY A 135 11.68 -3.95 10.69
N LEU A 136 10.39 -3.59 10.77
CA LEU A 136 9.30 -4.56 10.93
C LEU A 136 8.98 -5.32 9.64
N VAL A 137 9.30 -4.74 8.48
CA VAL A 137 8.96 -5.32 7.18
C VAL A 137 10.13 -5.21 6.22
N SER A 138 10.43 -6.34 5.56
CA SER A 138 11.32 -6.35 4.40
C SER A 138 10.77 -7.26 3.31
N MET A 139 11.05 -6.91 2.06
CA MET A 139 10.72 -7.66 0.86
C MET A 139 11.94 -7.60 -0.06
N ARG A 140 12.26 -8.69 -0.74
CA ARG A 140 13.38 -8.79 -1.68
C ARG A 140 12.89 -9.33 -3.01
#